data_AF-A0AA85FB74-F1
#
_entry.id   AF-A0AA85FB74-F1
#
_cell.length_a   1.000
_cell.length_b   1.000
_cell.length_c   1.000
_cell.angle_alpha   90.00
_cell.angle_beta   90.00
_cell.angle_gamma   90.00
#
_symmetry.space_group_name_H-M   'P 1'
#
loop_
_entity.id
_entity.type
_entity.pdbx_description
1 polymer ?
#
loop_
_entity_poly.entity_id
_entity_poly.type
_entity_poly.pdbx_seq_one_letter_code
_entity_poly.pdbx_strand_id
1 'polypeptide(L)'
;MTDWFHRNHLKATAKYNFDVGAVAKDLSCKTLCSDAAKRRVELLKLISDPSVPCEAVITSLNRYLQLLMGFILATDNKTPYSKLRGLVCVKWCDSIKPKGEPIVRSDSIFELYSILFNVALWYTKHAAKVASNENVSEDEAKDVHLSLKTAAGLFNLLRTKYMHEFTEFVPNSDMDPNILDAYINQSLAEAQEITVARAIELKHKPHLIAGLANETAKFYEKCGLALTQCNPKIVGKWKKYSEFKQFCYESYLIILTFDFLNLRKM
;
A
#
# COMPACT_ATOMS: atom_id res chain seq x y z
N MET A 1 20.78 10.18 -8.51
CA MET A 1 19.86 10.79 -7.53
C MET A 1 19.32 9.64 -6.71
N THR A 2 19.56 9.63 -5.40
CA THR A 2 18.90 8.66 -4.50
C THR A 2 17.52 9.18 -4.17
N ASP A 3 16.47 8.46 -4.56
CA ASP A 3 15.10 8.90 -4.26
C ASP A 3 14.78 8.65 -2.78
N TRP A 4 14.41 9.71 -2.08
CA TRP A 4 13.96 9.60 -0.69
C TRP A 4 12.44 9.55 -0.61
N PHE A 5 11.91 8.46 -0.06
CA PHE A 5 10.49 8.24 0.12
C PHE A 5 10.10 8.07 1.60
N HIS A 6 9.17 8.90 2.09
CA HIS A 6 8.63 8.76 3.45
C HIS A 6 7.81 7.47 3.59
N ARG A 7 7.94 6.77 4.72
CA ARG A 7 7.20 5.53 5.01
C ARG A 7 6.59 5.57 6.40
N ASN A 8 5.30 5.26 6.47
CA ASN A 8 4.61 4.93 7.72
C ASN A 8 4.95 3.49 8.16
N HIS A 9 4.46 3.07 9.32
CA HIS A 9 4.80 1.77 9.89
C HIS A 9 4.03 0.63 9.22
N LEU A 10 4.60 -0.58 9.21
CA LEU A 10 3.81 -1.78 8.94
C LEU A 10 2.78 -1.94 10.05
N LYS A 11 1.61 -2.47 9.70
CA LYS A 11 0.59 -2.85 10.67
C LYS A 11 1.10 -4.06 11.46
N ALA A 12 0.91 -4.03 12.77
CA ALA A 12 1.14 -5.15 13.67
C ALA A 12 -0.19 -5.85 13.97
N THR A 13 -0.11 -7.15 14.21
CA THR A 13 -1.27 -7.99 14.51
C THR A 13 -0.97 -8.99 15.61
N ALA A 14 -1.99 -9.41 16.34
CA ALA A 14 -1.87 -10.51 17.28
C ALA A 14 -1.68 -11.85 16.54
N LYS A 15 -1.06 -12.82 17.23
CA LYS A 15 -1.05 -14.22 16.77
C LYS A 15 -2.49 -14.72 16.73
N TYR A 16 -2.87 -15.35 15.62
CA TYR A 16 -4.17 -15.97 15.44
C TYR A 16 -3.98 -17.40 14.94
N ASN A 17 -4.60 -18.36 15.63
CA ASN A 17 -4.37 -19.79 15.41
C ASN A 17 -5.47 -20.46 14.57
N PHE A 18 -6.48 -19.72 14.12
CA PHE A 18 -7.66 -20.28 13.44
C PHE A 18 -8.34 -21.41 14.22
N ASP A 19 -8.28 -21.37 15.55
CA ASP A 19 -9.02 -22.32 16.38
C ASP A 19 -10.49 -21.94 16.42
N VAL A 20 -11.30 -22.62 15.61
CA VAL A 20 -12.76 -22.44 15.52
C VAL A 20 -13.51 -23.39 16.47
N GLY A 21 -12.81 -24.03 17.41
CA GLY A 21 -13.39 -24.88 18.45
C GLY A 21 -14.27 -26.00 17.90
N ALA A 22 -15.47 -26.15 18.48
CA ALA A 22 -16.41 -27.21 18.15
C ALA A 22 -17.00 -27.13 16.72
N VAL A 23 -16.72 -26.04 15.98
CA VAL A 23 -17.14 -25.91 14.58
C VAL A 23 -16.31 -26.84 13.68
N ALA A 24 -15.01 -27.00 13.95
CA ALA A 24 -14.14 -27.93 13.21
C ALA A 24 -14.13 -29.31 13.88
N LYS A 25 -15.12 -30.14 13.55
CA LYS A 25 -15.26 -31.49 14.12
C LYS A 25 -14.28 -32.49 13.49
N ASP A 26 -14.13 -32.44 12.17
CA ASP A 26 -13.34 -33.42 11.42
C ASP A 26 -11.85 -33.07 11.37
N LEU A 27 -11.00 -34.10 11.28
CA LEU A 27 -9.54 -33.93 11.22
C LEU A 27 -9.08 -33.11 10.01
N SER A 28 -9.77 -33.25 8.87
CA SER A 28 -9.52 -32.47 7.66
C SER A 28 -9.74 -30.96 7.89
N CYS A 29 -10.85 -30.60 8.54
CA CYS A 29 -11.15 -29.21 8.89
C CYS A 29 -10.10 -28.61 9.85
N LYS A 30 -9.69 -29.38 10.87
CA LYS A 30 -8.64 -28.96 11.81
C LYS A 30 -7.30 -28.75 11.10
N THR A 31 -6.98 -29.62 10.15
CA THR A 31 -5.76 -29.52 9.33
C THR A 31 -5.76 -28.25 8.49
N LEU A 32 -6.88 -27.94 7.81
CA LEU A 32 -7.02 -26.70 7.03
C LEU A 32 -6.87 -25.43 7.89
N CYS A 33 -7.43 -25.43 9.11
CA CYS A 33 -7.27 -24.31 10.05
C CYS A 33 -5.82 -24.14 10.49
N SER A 34 -5.15 -25.24 10.84
CA SER A 34 -3.71 -25.25 11.17
C SER A 34 -2.85 -24.74 10.02
N ASP A 35 -3.16 -25.17 8.78
CA ASP A 35 -2.48 -24.69 7.59
C ASP A 35 -2.70 -23.19 7.35
N ALA A 36 -3.92 -22.69 7.56
CA ALA A 36 -4.22 -21.26 7.46
C ALA A 36 -3.40 -20.45 8.48
N ALA A 37 -3.33 -20.91 9.74
CA ALA A 37 -2.52 -20.29 10.78
C ALA A 37 -1.02 -20.27 10.42
N LYS A 38 -0.50 -21.39 9.92
CA LYS A 38 0.90 -21.51 9.51
C LYS A 38 1.22 -20.56 8.35
N ARG A 39 0.41 -20.58 7.28
CA ARG A 39 0.60 -19.72 6.10
C ARG A 39 0.48 -18.23 6.45
N ARG A 40 -0.39 -17.88 7.40
CA ARG A 40 -0.48 -16.50 7.93
C ARG A 40 0.84 -16.08 8.57
N VAL A 41 1.42 -16.90 9.44
CA VAL A 41 2.69 -16.61 10.12
C VAL A 41 3.84 -16.50 9.11
N GLU A 42 3.90 -17.41 8.14
CA GLU A 42 4.89 -17.38 7.06
C GLU A 42 4.82 -16.07 6.26
N LEU A 43 3.62 -15.67 5.84
CA LEU A 43 3.41 -14.41 5.11
C LEU A 43 3.82 -13.20 5.95
N LEU A 44 3.36 -13.12 7.21
CA LEU A 44 3.67 -12.00 8.11
C LEU A 44 5.18 -11.86 8.36
N LYS A 45 5.90 -12.99 8.44
CA LYS A 45 7.35 -13.00 8.55
C LYS A 45 8.02 -12.45 7.28
N LEU A 46 7.58 -12.88 6.10
CA LEU A 46 8.15 -12.41 4.83
C LEU A 46 7.94 -10.90 4.65
N ILE A 47 6.72 -10.40 4.86
CA ILE A 47 6.42 -8.97 4.69
C ILE A 47 7.02 -8.08 5.78
N SER A 48 7.68 -8.64 6.79
CA SER A 48 8.44 -7.85 7.77
C SER A 48 9.78 -7.38 7.22
N ASP A 49 10.30 -8.06 6.18
CA ASP A 49 11.58 -7.74 5.56
C ASP A 49 11.38 -7.16 4.14
N PRO A 50 11.66 -5.87 3.92
CA PRO A 50 11.54 -5.24 2.60
C PRO A 50 12.60 -5.71 1.60
N SER A 51 13.58 -6.54 1.99
CA SER A 51 14.54 -7.16 1.04
C SER A 51 14.04 -8.40 0.34
N VAL A 52 12.91 -8.97 0.78
CA VAL A 52 12.36 -10.19 0.18
C VAL A 52 11.98 -9.91 -1.29
N PRO A 53 12.17 -10.85 -2.23
CA PRO A 53 11.70 -10.66 -3.60
C PRO A 53 10.18 -10.56 -3.69
N CYS A 54 9.67 -9.68 -4.56
CA CYS A 54 8.23 -9.51 -4.82
C CYS A 54 7.51 -10.83 -5.12
N GLU A 55 8.14 -11.72 -5.90
CA GLU A 55 7.59 -13.04 -6.23
C GLU A 55 7.29 -13.87 -4.98
N ALA A 56 8.23 -13.95 -4.04
CA ALA A 56 8.06 -14.72 -2.81
C ALA A 56 6.90 -14.21 -1.95
N VAL A 57 6.70 -12.89 -1.90
CA VAL A 57 5.57 -12.27 -1.20
C VAL A 57 4.25 -12.61 -1.89
N ILE A 58 4.17 -12.49 -3.22
CA ILE A 58 2.96 -12.84 -3.98
C ILE A 58 2.61 -14.32 -3.81
N THR A 59 3.60 -15.21 -3.93
CA THR A 59 3.39 -16.65 -3.74
C THR A 59 2.85 -16.94 -2.35
N SER A 60 3.47 -16.37 -1.31
CA SER A 60 3.01 -16.57 0.07
C SER A 60 1.63 -15.97 0.31
N LEU A 61 1.34 -14.80 -0.26
CA LEU A 61 0.04 -14.16 -0.17
C LEU A 61 -1.04 -15.05 -0.79
N ASN A 62 -0.84 -15.49 -2.04
CA ASN A 62 -1.80 -16.33 -2.75
C ASN A 62 -2.09 -17.62 -1.98
N ARG A 63 -1.06 -18.28 -1.43
CA ARG A 63 -1.22 -19.49 -0.61
C ARG A 63 -2.06 -19.25 0.64
N TYR A 64 -1.90 -18.10 1.29
CA TYR A 64 -2.72 -17.75 2.44
C TYR A 64 -4.16 -17.38 2.04
N LEU A 65 -4.32 -16.54 1.01
CA LEU A 65 -5.63 -16.08 0.54
C LEU A 65 -6.50 -17.25 0.06
N GLN A 66 -5.94 -18.24 -0.62
CA GLN A 66 -6.69 -19.43 -1.04
C GLN A 66 -7.44 -20.11 0.11
N LEU A 67 -6.88 -20.11 1.33
CA LEU A 67 -7.56 -20.64 2.51
C LEU A 67 -8.51 -19.62 3.13
N LEU A 68 -8.07 -18.37 3.28
CA LEU A 68 -8.90 -17.29 3.85
C LEU A 68 -10.19 -17.06 3.05
N MET A 69 -10.13 -17.20 1.72
CA MET A 69 -11.31 -17.04 0.85
C MET A 69 -12.42 -18.04 1.17
N GLY A 70 -12.11 -19.24 1.70
CA GLY A 70 -13.13 -20.19 2.16
C GLY A 70 -13.91 -19.71 3.39
N PHE A 71 -13.32 -18.80 4.18
CA PHE A 71 -14.02 -18.11 5.26
C PHE A 71 -14.84 -16.92 4.77
N ILE A 72 -14.64 -16.46 3.52
CA ILE A 72 -15.26 -15.24 2.99
C ILE A 72 -16.38 -15.57 2.01
N LEU A 73 -16.14 -16.44 1.02
CA LEU A 73 -17.07 -16.71 -0.07
C LEU A 73 -17.94 -17.93 0.23
N ALA A 74 -19.23 -17.83 -0.06
CA ALA A 74 -20.11 -19.00 -0.02
C ALA A 74 -19.77 -19.95 -1.18
N THR A 75 -19.91 -21.25 -0.95
CA THR A 75 -19.70 -22.28 -1.98
C THR A 75 -20.96 -22.58 -2.78
N ASP A 76 -22.13 -22.18 -2.29
CA ASP A 76 -23.44 -22.57 -2.84
C ASP A 76 -24.07 -21.50 -3.76
N ASN A 77 -23.40 -20.37 -3.98
CA ASN A 77 -23.87 -19.21 -4.74
C ASN A 77 -25.22 -18.63 -4.30
N LYS A 78 -25.79 -19.09 -3.18
CA LYS A 78 -27.09 -18.60 -2.65
C LYS A 78 -26.93 -17.32 -1.84
N THR A 79 -25.75 -17.16 -1.25
CA THR A 79 -25.38 -15.97 -0.49
C THR A 79 -24.02 -15.48 -0.96
N PRO A 80 -23.72 -14.18 -0.86
CA PRO A 80 -22.42 -13.66 -1.25
C PRO A 80 -21.29 -14.10 -0.30
N TYR A 81 -21.62 -14.40 0.97
CA TYR A 81 -20.62 -14.66 2.01
C TYR A 81 -20.77 -16.03 2.68
N SER A 82 -19.64 -16.61 3.06
CA SER A 82 -19.56 -17.83 3.85
C SER A 82 -20.15 -17.62 5.25
N LYS A 83 -20.83 -18.64 5.77
CA LYS A 83 -21.27 -18.70 7.16
C LYS A 83 -20.10 -18.65 8.16
N LEU A 84 -18.88 -18.90 7.68
CA LEU A 84 -17.65 -18.85 8.47
C LEU A 84 -17.08 -17.43 8.61
N ARG A 85 -17.61 -16.42 7.91
CA ARG A 85 -17.08 -15.04 7.90
C ARG A 85 -16.83 -14.49 9.30
N GLY A 86 -17.78 -14.71 10.21
CA GLY A 86 -17.74 -14.22 11.57
C GLY A 86 -16.84 -15.01 12.54
N LEU A 87 -16.24 -16.12 12.12
CA LEU A 87 -15.41 -16.95 13.00
C LEU A 87 -13.97 -16.46 13.15
N VAL A 88 -13.51 -15.60 12.25
CA VAL A 88 -12.15 -15.06 12.28
C VAL A 88 -12.11 -13.79 13.11
N CYS A 89 -11.66 -13.91 14.36
CA CYS A 89 -11.47 -12.77 15.27
C CYS A 89 -10.01 -12.34 15.32
N VAL A 90 -9.71 -11.20 14.70
CA VAL A 90 -8.34 -10.70 14.54
C VAL A 90 -8.19 -9.29 15.10
N LYS A 91 -6.95 -8.96 15.47
CA LYS A 91 -6.56 -7.68 16.06
C LYS A 91 -5.45 -7.05 15.23
N TRP A 92 -5.63 -5.81 14.79
CA TRP A 92 -4.68 -5.08 13.94
C TRP A 92 -4.49 -3.64 14.40
N CYS A 93 -3.26 -3.14 14.48
CA CYS A 93 -3.01 -1.71 14.66
C CYS A 93 -3.04 -0.95 13.32
N ASP A 94 -3.09 0.38 13.38
CA ASP A 94 -3.04 1.25 12.21
C ASP A 94 -1.60 1.67 11.86
N SER A 95 -1.29 1.75 10.57
CA SER A 95 0.01 2.17 10.02
C SER A 95 0.41 3.59 10.44
N ILE A 96 -0.58 4.47 10.56
CA ILE A 96 -0.44 5.88 10.95
C ILE A 96 -0.44 6.08 12.48
N LYS A 97 -0.81 5.06 13.26
CA LYS A 97 -0.84 5.09 14.73
C LYS A 97 -0.21 3.81 15.30
N PRO A 98 1.12 3.61 15.16
CA PRO A 98 1.78 2.38 15.60
C PRO A 98 1.65 2.12 17.11
N LYS A 99 1.49 3.18 17.92
CA LYS A 99 1.26 3.11 19.37
C LYS A 99 -0.22 3.32 19.75
N GLY A 100 -1.12 3.35 18.77
CA GLY A 100 -2.55 3.51 18.98
C GLY A 100 -3.21 2.21 19.42
N GLU A 101 -4.46 2.33 19.87
CA GLU A 101 -5.27 1.16 20.22
C GLU A 101 -5.54 0.30 18.98
N PRO A 102 -5.24 -1.02 19.01
CA PRO A 102 -5.54 -1.92 17.91
C PRO A 102 -7.05 -2.14 17.73
N ILE A 103 -7.48 -2.27 16.49
CA ILE A 103 -8.86 -2.60 16.13
C ILE A 103 -9.04 -4.12 16.19
N VAL A 104 -10.09 -4.57 16.89
CA VAL A 104 -10.48 -5.98 16.99
C VAL A 104 -11.78 -6.19 16.25
N ARG A 105 -11.84 -7.14 15.30
CA ARG A 105 -13.09 -7.52 14.63
C ARG A 105 -13.17 -9.02 14.40
N SER A 106 -14.38 -9.55 14.56
CA SER A 106 -14.75 -10.92 14.19
C SER A 106 -15.30 -10.94 12.76
N ASP A 107 -14.42 -10.70 11.80
CA ASP A 107 -14.77 -10.64 10.37
C ASP A 107 -13.56 -11.04 9.51
N SER A 108 -13.74 -12.09 8.71
CA SER A 108 -12.72 -12.57 7.76
C SER A 108 -12.39 -11.55 6.67
N ILE A 109 -13.33 -10.67 6.29
CA ILE A 109 -13.04 -9.59 5.34
C ILE A 109 -12.12 -8.55 5.99
N PHE A 110 -12.23 -8.30 7.29
CA PHE A 110 -11.32 -7.39 8.00
C PHE A 110 -9.89 -7.94 8.05
N GLU A 111 -9.72 -9.25 8.21
CA GLU A 111 -8.42 -9.92 8.08
C GLU A 111 -7.85 -9.78 6.67
N LEU A 112 -8.66 -10.07 5.63
CA LEU A 112 -8.26 -9.90 4.23
C LEU A 112 -7.80 -8.46 3.95
N TYR A 113 -8.62 -7.49 4.37
CA TYR A 113 -8.35 -6.07 4.22
C TYR A 113 -7.00 -5.70 4.86
N SER A 114 -6.80 -6.10 6.12
CA SER A 114 -5.60 -5.75 6.88
C SER A 114 -4.33 -6.38 6.31
N ILE A 115 -4.41 -7.63 5.82
CA ILE A 115 -3.30 -8.32 5.17
C ILE A 115 -2.94 -7.66 3.85
N LEU A 116 -3.91 -7.36 2.99
CA LEU A 116 -3.68 -6.68 1.73
C LEU A 116 -3.10 -5.28 1.94
N PHE A 117 -3.58 -4.55 2.95
CA PHE A 117 -3.02 -3.24 3.31
C PHE A 117 -1.56 -3.37 3.72
N ASN A 118 -1.22 -4.37 4.54
CA ASN A 118 0.15 -4.57 5.01
C ASN A 118 1.09 -5.03 3.88
N VAL A 119 0.60 -5.82 2.93
CA VAL A 119 1.33 -6.16 1.70
C VAL A 119 1.56 -4.92 0.83
N ALA A 120 0.55 -4.04 0.69
CA ALA A 120 0.72 -2.79 -0.04
C ALA A 120 1.79 -1.90 0.61
N LEU A 121 1.79 -1.79 1.94
CA LEU A 121 2.86 -1.10 2.69
C LEU A 121 4.22 -1.75 2.45
N TRP A 122 4.29 -3.09 2.43
CA TRP A 122 5.53 -3.80 2.12
C TRP A 122 6.08 -3.42 0.74
N TYR A 123 5.24 -3.39 -0.30
CA TYR A 123 5.67 -2.95 -1.64
C TYR A 123 6.23 -1.52 -1.64
N THR A 124 5.59 -0.59 -0.93
CA THR A 124 6.15 0.77 -0.81
C THR A 124 7.52 0.77 -0.14
N LYS A 125 7.72 -0.06 0.89
CA LYS A 125 8.98 -0.14 1.63
C LYS A 125 10.08 -0.84 0.84
N HIS A 126 9.73 -1.88 0.10
CA HIS A 126 10.62 -2.55 -0.85
C HIS A 126 11.12 -1.55 -1.89
N ALA A 127 10.19 -0.84 -2.56
CA ALA A 127 10.53 0.21 -3.52
C ALA A 127 11.43 1.30 -2.93
N ALA A 128 11.16 1.80 -1.72
CA ALA A 128 12.02 2.79 -1.07
C ALA A 128 13.41 2.27 -0.75
N LYS A 129 13.53 0.99 -0.37
CA LYS A 129 14.82 0.37 -0.09
C LYS A 129 15.65 0.27 -1.37
N VAL A 130 15.08 -0.26 -2.44
CA VAL A 130 15.75 -0.40 -3.74
C VAL A 130 16.14 0.98 -4.29
N ALA A 131 15.24 1.96 -4.23
CA ALA A 131 15.50 3.32 -4.71
C ALA A 131 16.55 4.11 -3.89
N SER A 132 16.86 3.67 -2.67
CA SER A 132 17.87 4.32 -1.81
C SER A 132 19.31 3.92 -2.14
N ASN A 133 19.52 2.92 -3.01
CA ASN A 133 20.84 2.53 -3.46
C ASN A 133 21.48 3.63 -4.33
N GLU A 134 22.80 3.83 -4.23
CA GLU A 134 23.50 4.91 -4.95
C GLU A 134 23.47 4.73 -6.48
N ASN A 135 23.47 3.49 -6.95
CA ASN A 135 23.49 3.11 -8.37
C ASN A 135 22.33 2.17 -8.70
N VAL A 136 21.11 2.71 -8.72
CA VAL A 136 19.93 1.95 -9.14
C VAL A 136 20.04 1.63 -10.64
N SER A 137 20.08 0.33 -10.97
CA SER A 137 20.07 -0.16 -12.35
C SER A 137 18.70 0.07 -13.02
N GLU A 138 18.63 -0.06 -14.35
CA GLU A 138 17.35 0.07 -15.07
C GLU A 138 16.31 -0.97 -14.60
N ASP A 139 16.74 -2.20 -14.33
CA ASP A 139 15.85 -3.26 -13.86
C ASP A 139 15.36 -3.00 -12.42
N GLU A 140 16.22 -2.49 -11.54
CA GLU A 140 15.80 -2.04 -10.21
C GLU A 140 14.85 -0.83 -10.29
N ALA A 141 15.06 0.12 -11.21
CA ALA A 141 14.14 1.24 -11.41
C ALA A 141 12.75 0.75 -11.89
N LYS A 142 12.71 -0.23 -12.80
CA LYS A 142 11.47 -0.90 -13.21
C LYS A 142 10.78 -1.60 -12.04
N ASP A 143 11.54 -2.28 -11.20
CA ASP A 143 11.02 -2.98 -10.02
C ASP A 143 10.45 -1.99 -8.98
N VAL A 144 11.13 -0.88 -8.71
CA VAL A 144 10.61 0.22 -7.88
C VAL A 144 9.29 0.76 -8.45
N HIS A 145 9.27 1.08 -9.74
CA HIS A 145 8.07 1.59 -10.41
C HIS A 145 6.90 0.60 -10.32
N LEU A 146 7.13 -0.67 -10.65
CA LEU A 146 6.10 -1.71 -10.63
C LEU A 146 5.61 -1.99 -9.20
N SER A 147 6.50 -1.99 -8.22
CA SER A 147 6.17 -2.16 -6.81
C SER A 147 5.25 -1.05 -6.30
N LEU A 148 5.56 0.21 -6.62
CA LEU A 148 4.72 1.36 -6.25
C LEU A 148 3.36 1.35 -6.95
N LYS A 149 3.32 0.98 -8.24
CA LYS A 149 2.07 0.80 -8.98
C LYS A 149 1.21 -0.33 -8.40
N THR A 150 1.83 -1.44 -8.00
CA THR A 150 1.17 -2.55 -7.31
C THR A 150 0.60 -2.11 -5.98
N ALA A 151 1.35 -1.37 -5.17
CA ALA A 151 0.88 -0.81 -3.91
C ALA A 151 -0.34 0.10 -4.11
N ALA A 152 -0.26 1.04 -5.08
CA ALA A 152 -1.38 1.92 -5.42
C ALA A 152 -2.63 1.12 -5.83
N GLY A 153 -2.45 0.06 -6.63
CA GLY A 153 -3.52 -0.83 -7.06
C GLY A 153 -4.18 -1.57 -5.88
N LEU A 154 -3.38 -2.08 -4.93
CA LEU A 154 -3.89 -2.73 -3.73
C LEU A 154 -4.66 -1.74 -2.84
N PHE A 155 -4.14 -0.55 -2.58
CA PHE A 155 -4.87 0.47 -1.82
C PHE A 155 -6.17 0.88 -2.52
N ASN A 156 -6.16 1.02 -3.85
CA ASN A 156 -7.36 1.33 -4.62
C ASN A 156 -8.40 0.20 -4.57
N LEU A 157 -7.97 -1.06 -4.61
CA LEU A 157 -8.84 -2.22 -4.41
C LEU A 157 -9.51 -2.17 -3.03
N LEU A 158 -8.75 -1.85 -1.98
CA LEU A 158 -9.29 -1.69 -0.63
C LEU A 158 -10.31 -0.56 -0.57
N ARG A 159 -9.98 0.58 -1.18
CA ARG A 159 -10.80 1.81 -1.22
C ARG A 159 -12.12 1.67 -1.96
N THR A 160 -12.16 0.88 -3.03
CA THR A 160 -13.30 0.80 -3.96
C THR A 160 -14.14 -0.45 -3.80
N LYS A 161 -13.55 -1.56 -3.34
CA LYS A 161 -14.24 -2.84 -3.20
C LYS A 161 -14.52 -3.19 -1.75
N TYR A 162 -13.49 -3.26 -0.92
CA TYR A 162 -13.61 -3.84 0.43
C TYR A 162 -14.06 -2.83 1.48
N MET A 163 -13.82 -1.54 1.28
CA MET A 163 -14.21 -0.53 2.26
C MET A 163 -15.71 -0.50 2.54
N HIS A 164 -16.53 -0.75 1.52
CA HIS A 164 -18.00 -0.78 1.62
C HIS A 164 -18.54 -1.99 2.40
N GLU A 165 -17.69 -2.98 2.70
CA GLU A 165 -18.05 -4.15 3.52
C GLU A 165 -18.16 -3.83 5.01
N PHE A 166 -17.70 -2.65 5.43
CA PHE A 166 -17.71 -2.21 6.81
C PHE A 166 -18.75 -1.12 7.01
N THR A 167 -19.68 -1.34 7.94
CA THR A 167 -20.74 -0.38 8.28
C THR A 167 -20.24 0.75 9.19
N GLU A 168 -19.26 0.45 10.04
CA GLU A 168 -18.69 1.40 10.99
C GLU A 168 -17.50 2.15 10.37
N PHE A 169 -17.65 3.48 10.26
CA PHE A 169 -16.58 4.38 9.90
C PHE A 169 -15.63 4.59 11.09
N VAL A 170 -14.33 4.35 10.86
CA VAL A 170 -13.29 4.56 11.88
C VAL A 170 -12.36 5.70 11.42
N PRO A 171 -12.59 6.94 11.89
CA PRO A 171 -11.81 8.10 11.44
C PRO A 171 -10.34 7.97 11.84
N ASN A 172 -9.45 8.56 11.05
CA ASN A 172 -8.02 8.57 11.31
C ASN A 172 -7.44 7.17 11.54
N SER A 173 -7.89 6.19 10.76
CA SER A 173 -7.40 4.82 10.73
C SER A 173 -6.98 4.44 9.32
N ASP A 174 -6.40 3.25 9.15
CA ASP A 174 -6.11 2.72 7.81
C ASP A 174 -7.39 2.46 7.00
N MET A 175 -8.56 2.42 7.64
CA MET A 175 -9.87 2.31 7.01
C MET A 175 -10.52 3.66 6.69
N ASP A 176 -9.87 4.79 6.98
CA ASP A 176 -10.36 6.12 6.60
C ASP A 176 -10.14 6.33 5.08
N PRO A 177 -11.15 6.76 4.29
CA PRO A 177 -10.99 6.88 2.85
C PRO A 177 -9.89 7.88 2.49
N ASN A 178 -9.70 8.94 3.29
CA ASN A 178 -8.68 9.95 3.05
C ASN A 178 -7.26 9.39 3.25
N ILE A 179 -7.09 8.45 4.19
CA ILE A 179 -5.80 7.77 4.41
C ILE A 179 -5.47 6.85 3.23
N LEU A 180 -6.46 6.11 2.73
CA LEU A 180 -6.30 5.30 1.52
C LEU A 180 -5.98 6.18 0.29
N ASP A 181 -6.74 7.25 0.10
CA ASP A 181 -6.54 8.17 -1.03
C ASP A 181 -5.15 8.82 -0.96
N ALA A 182 -4.64 9.15 0.24
CA ALA A 182 -3.27 9.60 0.43
C ALA A 182 -2.23 8.53 0.03
N TYR A 183 -2.40 7.26 0.47
CA TYR A 183 -1.51 6.17 0.08
C TYR A 183 -1.51 5.90 -1.44
N ILE A 184 -2.68 5.93 -2.07
CA ILE A 184 -2.83 5.75 -3.53
C ILE A 184 -2.07 6.86 -4.25
N ASN A 185 -2.33 8.13 -3.91
CA ASN A 185 -1.73 9.27 -4.58
C ASN A 185 -0.22 9.35 -4.32
N GLN A 186 0.26 9.08 -3.10
CA GLN A 186 1.70 9.01 -2.83
C GLN A 186 2.36 7.91 -3.66
N SER A 187 1.81 6.71 -3.68
CA SER A 187 2.41 5.59 -4.42
C SER A 187 2.47 5.88 -5.93
N LEU A 188 1.44 6.54 -6.48
CA LEU A 188 1.44 6.98 -7.88
C LEU A 188 2.45 8.11 -8.13
N ALA A 189 2.56 9.08 -7.22
CA ALA A 189 3.52 10.17 -7.33
C ALA A 189 4.96 9.63 -7.34
N GLU A 190 5.30 8.78 -6.36
CA GLU A 190 6.62 8.15 -6.25
C GLU A 190 6.96 7.30 -7.47
N ALA A 191 5.99 6.58 -8.05
CA ALA A 191 6.21 5.84 -9.30
C ALA A 191 6.48 6.78 -10.48
N GLN A 192 5.83 7.95 -10.50
CA GLN A 192 6.03 8.97 -11.53
C GLN A 192 7.39 9.66 -11.39
N GLU A 193 7.93 9.80 -10.17
CA GLU A 193 9.31 10.29 -9.94
C GLU A 193 10.33 9.45 -10.71
N ILE A 194 10.20 8.13 -10.65
CA ILE A 194 11.07 7.21 -11.41
C ILE A 194 10.95 7.43 -12.92
N THR A 195 9.72 7.65 -13.41
CA THR A 195 9.46 7.96 -14.82
C THR A 195 10.12 9.29 -15.23
N VAL A 196 10.04 10.33 -14.38
CA VAL A 196 10.69 11.63 -14.62
C VAL A 196 12.21 11.46 -14.66
N ALA A 197 12.79 10.77 -13.68
CA ALA A 197 14.23 10.52 -13.61
C ALA A 197 14.72 9.78 -14.86
N ARG A 198 14.00 8.74 -15.30
CA ARG A 198 14.34 8.00 -16.51
C ARG A 198 14.18 8.83 -17.78
N ALA A 199 13.15 9.67 -17.86
CA ALA A 199 12.94 10.57 -18.98
C ALA A 199 14.10 11.59 -19.13
N ILE A 200 14.63 12.08 -18.00
CA ILE A 200 15.82 12.94 -17.95
C ILE A 200 17.06 12.17 -18.42
N GLU A 201 17.28 10.96 -17.89
CA GLU A 201 18.44 10.13 -18.22
C GLU A 201 18.49 9.77 -19.71
N LEU A 202 17.33 9.43 -20.30
CA LEU A 202 17.17 9.15 -21.72
C LEU A 202 17.11 10.43 -22.60
N LYS A 203 17.32 11.61 -22.01
CA LYS A 203 17.38 12.90 -22.70
C LYS A 203 16.14 13.21 -23.55
N HIS A 204 14.95 12.87 -23.02
CA HIS A 204 13.70 13.26 -23.67
C HIS A 204 13.55 14.78 -23.74
N LYS A 205 12.62 15.24 -24.60
CA LYS A 205 12.38 16.68 -24.81
C LYS A 205 11.97 17.37 -23.50
N PRO A 206 12.49 18.59 -23.20
CA PRO A 206 12.17 19.31 -21.96
C PRO A 206 10.68 19.48 -21.68
N HIS A 207 9.86 19.71 -22.71
CA HIS A 207 8.40 19.85 -22.53
C HIS A 207 7.73 18.56 -22.03
N LEU A 208 8.26 17.38 -22.40
CA LEU A 208 7.73 16.10 -21.94
C LEU A 208 8.07 15.92 -20.46
N ILE A 209 9.32 16.19 -20.10
CA ILE A 209 9.80 16.09 -18.71
C ILE A 209 9.02 17.08 -17.82
N ALA A 210 8.80 18.31 -18.29
CA ALA A 210 7.97 19.30 -17.59
C ALA A 210 6.52 18.82 -17.42
N GLY A 211 5.94 18.17 -18.42
CA GLY A 211 4.61 17.55 -18.33
C GLY A 211 4.54 16.46 -17.25
N LEU A 212 5.53 15.55 -17.23
CA LEU A 212 5.64 14.49 -16.23
C LEU A 212 5.83 15.07 -14.81
N ALA A 213 6.66 16.10 -14.66
CA ALA A 213 6.88 16.78 -13.38
C ALA A 213 5.59 17.45 -12.87
N ASN A 214 4.82 18.10 -13.76
CA ASN A 214 3.51 18.69 -13.41
C ASN A 214 2.53 17.65 -12.87
N GLU A 215 2.43 16.50 -13.55
CA GLU A 215 1.57 15.40 -13.11
C GLU A 215 2.02 14.84 -11.77
N THR A 216 3.33 14.71 -11.56
CA THR A 216 3.92 14.27 -10.28
C THR A 216 3.55 15.23 -9.15
N ALA A 217 3.69 16.55 -9.36
CA ALA A 217 3.29 17.55 -8.38
C ALA A 217 1.80 17.47 -8.03
N LYS A 218 0.93 17.28 -9.03
CA LYS A 218 -0.53 17.12 -8.81
C LYS A 218 -0.89 15.88 -8.00
N PHE A 219 -0.16 14.77 -8.15
CA PHE A 219 -0.37 13.60 -7.29
C PHE A 219 0.01 13.91 -5.84
N TYR A 220 1.13 14.59 -5.61
CA TYR A 220 1.52 15.02 -4.26
C TYR A 220 0.56 16.03 -3.64
N GLU A 221 0.03 16.96 -4.44
CA GLU A 221 -1.02 17.90 -4.02
C GLU A 221 -2.27 17.13 -3.55
N LYS A 222 -2.78 16.19 -4.36
CA LYS A 222 -3.93 15.34 -4.00
C LYS A 222 -3.69 14.55 -2.71
N CYS A 223 -2.47 14.02 -2.54
CA CYS A 223 -2.07 13.36 -1.30
C CYS A 223 -2.16 14.32 -0.10
N GLY A 224 -1.58 15.52 -0.20
CA GLY A 224 -1.63 16.53 0.87
C GLY A 224 -3.06 17.01 1.19
N LEU A 225 -3.91 17.15 0.17
CA LEU A 225 -5.32 17.51 0.33
C LEU A 225 -6.10 16.44 1.09
N ALA A 226 -5.92 15.16 0.74
CA ALA A 226 -6.55 14.06 1.45
C ALA A 226 -6.16 14.06 2.94
N LEU A 227 -4.86 14.24 3.24
CA LEU A 227 -4.36 14.30 4.62
C LEU A 227 -4.85 15.53 5.41
N THR A 228 -5.34 16.58 4.75
CA THR A 228 -5.90 17.76 5.43
C THR A 228 -7.20 17.46 6.16
N GLN A 229 -7.95 16.44 5.71
CA GLN A 229 -9.19 16.00 6.36
C GLN A 229 -8.92 15.13 7.60
N CYS A 230 -7.68 14.74 7.84
CA CYS A 230 -7.28 13.92 8.98
C CYS A 230 -6.64 14.76 10.10
N ASN A 231 -6.54 14.18 11.29
CA ASN A 231 -5.97 14.82 12.46
C ASN A 231 -4.48 15.16 12.24
N PRO A 232 -4.10 16.45 12.27
CA PRO A 232 -2.74 16.89 11.97
C PRO A 232 -1.69 16.39 12.98
N LYS A 233 -2.09 16.03 14.20
CA LYS A 233 -1.18 15.42 15.18
C LYS A 233 -0.71 14.04 14.76
N ILE A 234 -1.49 13.34 13.94
CA ILE A 234 -1.21 11.98 13.47
C ILE A 234 -0.48 12.04 12.13
N VAL A 235 -1.03 12.79 11.17
CA VAL A 235 -0.54 12.79 9.78
C VAL A 235 0.31 14.01 9.41
N GLY A 236 0.56 14.94 10.32
CA GLY A 236 1.22 16.22 10.01
C GLY A 236 2.59 16.07 9.36
N LYS A 237 3.42 15.14 9.85
CA LYS A 237 4.73 14.83 9.23
C LYS A 237 4.56 14.30 7.80
N TRP A 238 3.60 13.41 7.60
CA TRP A 238 3.31 12.83 6.29
C TRP A 238 2.82 13.91 5.31
N LYS A 239 1.90 14.77 5.74
CA LYS A 239 1.44 15.91 4.95
C LYS A 239 2.58 16.83 4.55
N LYS A 240 3.50 17.15 5.48
CA LYS A 240 4.67 17.98 5.19
C LYS A 240 5.61 17.36 4.17
N TYR A 241 5.76 16.04 4.17
CA TYR A 241 6.50 15.34 3.12
C TYR A 241 5.85 15.51 1.75
N SER A 242 4.52 15.36 1.65
CA SER A 242 3.79 15.55 0.39
C SER A 242 3.90 16.99 -0.12
N GLU A 243 3.74 17.99 0.75
CA GLU A 243 3.91 19.41 0.39
C GLU A 243 5.34 19.69 -0.11
N PHE A 244 6.37 19.18 0.60
CA PHE A 244 7.76 19.33 0.18
C PHE A 244 8.01 18.75 -1.22
N LYS A 245 7.58 17.51 -1.47
CA LYS A 245 7.73 16.86 -2.77
C LYS A 245 6.95 17.59 -3.87
N GLN A 246 5.74 18.07 -3.60
CA GLN A 246 4.99 18.91 -4.53
C GLN A 246 5.82 20.12 -4.97
N PHE A 247 6.36 20.90 -4.02
CA PHE A 247 7.17 22.08 -4.34
C PHE A 247 8.43 21.73 -5.15
N CYS A 248 9.09 20.61 -4.86
CA CYS A 248 10.23 20.15 -5.65
C CYS A 248 9.87 19.95 -7.13
N TYR A 249 8.76 19.25 -7.41
CA TYR A 249 8.34 18.95 -8.78
C TYR A 249 7.73 20.15 -9.51
N GLU A 250 7.10 21.09 -8.78
CA GLU A 250 6.72 22.39 -9.34
C GLU A 250 7.95 23.20 -9.75
N SER A 251 9.03 23.15 -8.95
CA SER A 251 10.29 23.83 -9.28
C SER A 251 10.96 23.25 -10.53
N TYR A 252 10.94 21.92 -10.69
CA TYR A 252 11.41 21.26 -11.92
C TYR A 252 10.68 21.76 -13.17
N LEU A 253 9.36 21.94 -13.08
CA LEU A 253 8.56 22.49 -14.17
C LEU A 253 8.99 23.91 -14.54
N ILE A 254 9.22 24.77 -13.55
CA ILE A 254 9.65 26.15 -13.78
C ILE A 254 11.00 26.16 -14.53
N ILE A 255 12.01 25.44 -14.04
CA ILE A 255 13.34 25.41 -14.63
C ILE A 255 13.29 24.97 -16.10
N LEU A 256 12.62 23.85 -16.38
CA LEU A 256 12.55 23.27 -17.72
C LEU A 256 11.76 24.13 -18.71
N THR A 257 10.81 24.94 -18.22
CA THR A 257 10.04 25.86 -19.05
C THR A 257 10.83 27.14 -19.35
N PHE A 258 11.61 27.65 -18.39
CA PHE A 258 12.46 28.83 -18.58
C PHE A 258 13.64 28.56 -19.52
N ASP A 259 14.29 27.40 -19.43
CA ASP A 259 15.33 27.01 -20.40
C ASP A 259 14.78 26.92 -21.83
N PHE A 260 13.55 26.43 -21.99
CA PHE A 260 12.87 26.39 -23.29
C PHE A 260 12.53 27.79 -23.84
N LEU A 261 12.15 28.74 -22.97
CA LEU A 261 11.86 30.12 -23.37
C LEU A 261 13.13 30.89 -23.76
N ASN A 262 14.27 30.60 -23.12
CA ASN A 262 15.55 31.21 -23.45
C ASN A 262 16.16 30.62 -24.74
N LEU A 263 15.97 29.31 -25.01
CA LEU A 263 16.40 28.67 -26.26
C LEU A 263 15.62 29.12 -27.50
N ARG A 264 14.44 29.72 -27.36
CA ARG A 264 13.69 30.34 -28.47
C ARG A 264 14.12 31.78 -28.78
N LYS A 265 14.99 32.38 -27.95
CA LYS A 265 15.52 33.74 -28.13
C LYS A 265 16.95 33.78 -28.68
N MET A 266 17.53 32.62 -29.00
CA MET A 266 18.78 32.46 -29.76
C MET A 266 18.47 31.82 -31.10
#